data_AF-A0A960DXT9-F1
#
_entry.id   AF-A0A960DXT9-F1
#
_cell.length_a   1.000
_cell.length_b   1.000
_cell.length_c   1.000
_cell.angle_alpha   90.00
_cell.angle_beta   90.00
_cell.angle_gamma   90.00
#
_symmetry.space_group_name_H-M   'P 1'
#
loop_
_entity.id
_entity.type
_entity.pdbx_description
1 polymer ?
#
loop_
_entity_poly.entity_id
_entity_poly.type
_entity_poly.pdbx_seq_one_letter_code
_entity_poly.pdbx_strand_id
1 'polypeptide(L)'
;MSAGALADPRLDALDAVLRELGSVVVAFSGGADSALLAHASHRVLGAERARAVTAVSPSLPADELADCRALAESWGLAWEGLATAELDDPRYVANGADRCFWCKTALLDVLEPVAAAAGATVVLGVNVDDLGDHRPGQQAAAERGARFPLLEAGLTKADVRELSQGLGLRTATKPAAACLASRVPYGTAVTLGVLREVEAAEAALRRLGFDELRVRHHRDVARLEVPAARLAEVVARRHEVVEAVRAAGYRYVSLDLEGFRSGSLNRALRGPSAT
;
A
#
# COMPACT_ATOMS: atom_id res chain seq x y z
N MET A 1 -11.97 -28.99 13.65
CA MET A 1 -12.42 -29.41 12.31
C MET A 1 -13.12 -28.22 11.68
N SER A 2 -12.49 -27.55 10.72
CA SER A 2 -13.10 -26.44 9.98
C SER A 2 -12.90 -26.69 8.50
N ALA A 3 -14.01 -26.54 7.77
CA ALA A 3 -14.27 -26.73 6.35
C ALA A 3 -13.03 -26.86 5.46
N GLY A 4 -12.94 -28.00 4.76
CA GLY A 4 -12.04 -28.15 3.62
C GLY A 4 -12.35 -27.04 2.62
N ALA A 5 -11.36 -26.17 2.38
CA ALA A 5 -11.38 -25.30 1.24
C ALA A 5 -11.61 -26.19 0.01
N LEU A 6 -12.68 -25.91 -0.74
CA LEU A 6 -12.87 -26.50 -2.06
C LEU A 6 -11.56 -26.31 -2.83
N ALA A 7 -11.05 -27.38 -3.45
CA ALA A 7 -9.84 -27.31 -4.25
C ALA A 7 -10.05 -26.27 -5.35
N ASP A 8 -9.39 -25.12 -5.23
CA ASP A 8 -9.38 -24.06 -6.23
C ASP A 8 -8.07 -24.17 -7.00
N PRO A 9 -8.07 -24.46 -8.30
CA PRO A 9 -6.86 -24.65 -9.09
C PRO A 9 -5.95 -23.40 -9.06
N ARG A 10 -6.51 -22.21 -8.83
CA ARG A 10 -5.74 -20.96 -8.67
C ARG A 10 -4.92 -20.96 -7.37
N LEU A 11 -5.49 -21.48 -6.27
CA LEU A 11 -4.76 -21.67 -5.02
C LEU A 11 -3.73 -22.79 -5.14
N ASP A 12 -4.04 -23.88 -5.83
CA ASP A 12 -3.09 -24.96 -6.06
C ASP A 12 -1.85 -24.48 -6.85
N ALA A 13 -2.05 -23.63 -7.87
CA ALA A 13 -0.96 -23.01 -8.62
C ALA A 13 -0.10 -22.10 -7.73
N LEU A 14 -0.72 -21.23 -6.91
CA LEU A 14 0.00 -20.39 -5.96
C LEU A 14 0.78 -21.23 -4.94
N ASP A 15 0.16 -22.27 -4.40
CA ASP A 15 0.79 -23.17 -3.44
C ASP A 15 1.98 -23.91 -4.07
N ALA A 16 1.89 -24.30 -5.34
CA ALA A 16 3.00 -24.92 -6.06
C ALA A 16 4.21 -23.97 -6.18
N VAL A 17 3.98 -22.71 -6.57
CA VAL A 17 5.03 -21.68 -6.63
C VAL A 17 5.67 -21.48 -5.26
N LEU A 18 4.85 -21.38 -4.20
CA LEU A 18 5.37 -21.20 -2.83
C LEU A 18 6.21 -22.40 -2.37
N ARG A 19 5.77 -23.64 -2.65
CA ARG A 19 6.53 -24.86 -2.33
C ARG A 19 7.86 -24.93 -3.09
N GLU A 20 7.90 -24.48 -4.35
CA GLU A 20 9.14 -24.38 -5.14
C GLU A 20 10.14 -23.41 -4.49
N LEU A 21 9.67 -22.25 -4.03
CA LEU A 21 10.52 -21.27 -3.34
C LEU A 21 11.04 -21.77 -1.98
N GLY A 22 10.26 -22.61 -1.29
CA GLY A 22 10.64 -23.30 -0.06
C GLY A 22 10.68 -22.43 1.20
N SER A 23 11.27 -21.23 1.13
CA SER A 23 11.35 -20.25 2.22
C SER A 23 11.23 -18.83 1.66
N VAL A 24 10.40 -17.99 2.28
CA VAL A 24 10.07 -16.65 1.75
C VAL A 24 10.04 -15.55 2.82
N VAL A 25 10.44 -14.36 2.41
CA VAL A 25 10.17 -13.09 3.12
C VAL A 25 9.14 -12.30 2.31
N VAL A 26 7.93 -12.21 2.84
CA VAL A 26 6.82 -11.52 2.19
C VAL A 26 6.87 -10.03 2.54
N ALA A 27 6.99 -9.18 1.53
CA ALA A 27 6.76 -7.74 1.69
C ALA A 27 5.27 -7.48 1.95
N PHE A 28 4.91 -7.25 3.21
CA PHE A 28 3.54 -7.22 3.69
C PHE A 28 3.08 -5.78 3.99
N SER A 29 2.17 -5.27 3.15
CA SER A 29 1.61 -3.91 3.27
C SER A 29 0.19 -3.87 3.85
N GLY A 30 -0.41 -5.02 4.16
CA GLY A 30 -1.80 -5.11 4.64
C GLY A 30 -2.86 -4.84 3.56
N GLY A 31 -2.45 -4.58 2.31
CA GLY A 31 -3.35 -4.55 1.15
C GLY A 31 -3.74 -5.94 0.68
N ALA A 32 -4.85 -6.06 -0.06
CA ALA A 32 -5.43 -7.34 -0.49
C ALA A 32 -4.42 -8.33 -1.10
N ASP A 33 -3.59 -7.86 -2.04
CA ASP A 33 -2.59 -8.70 -2.72
C ASP A 33 -1.54 -9.23 -1.74
N SER A 34 -0.89 -8.34 -0.99
CA SER A 34 0.14 -8.72 -0.01
C SER A 34 -0.42 -9.57 1.14
N ALA A 35 -1.69 -9.38 1.48
CA ALA A 35 -2.38 -10.12 2.52
C ALA A 35 -2.70 -11.56 2.10
N LEU A 36 -3.22 -11.75 0.88
CA LEU A 36 -3.41 -13.09 0.33
C LEU A 36 -2.07 -13.82 0.24
N LEU A 37 -1.02 -13.14 -0.25
CA LEU A 37 0.31 -13.73 -0.37
C LEU A 37 0.92 -14.11 0.99
N ALA A 38 0.79 -13.25 2.02
CA ALA A 38 1.28 -13.54 3.37
C ALA A 38 0.52 -14.72 3.99
N HIS A 39 -0.82 -14.73 3.85
CA HIS A 39 -1.67 -15.79 4.35
C HIS A 39 -1.38 -17.13 3.66
N ALA A 40 -1.27 -17.15 2.32
CA ALA A 40 -0.94 -18.35 1.56
C ALA A 40 0.47 -18.86 1.89
N SER A 41 1.47 -17.98 1.95
CA SER A 41 2.84 -18.34 2.34
C SER A 41 2.88 -19.02 3.71
N HIS A 42 2.18 -18.45 4.71
CA HIS A 42 2.10 -19.06 6.04
C HIS A 42 1.37 -20.41 6.04
N ARG A 43 0.23 -20.50 5.34
CA ARG A 43 -0.55 -21.76 5.23
C ARG A 43 0.25 -22.89 4.58
N VAL A 44 1.07 -22.56 3.57
CA VAL A 44 1.80 -23.56 2.76
C VAL A 44 3.15 -23.93 3.37
N LEU A 45 3.91 -22.95 3.86
CA LEU A 45 5.30 -23.13 4.29
C LEU A 45 5.47 -23.16 5.82
N GLY A 46 4.47 -22.67 6.56
CA GLY A 46 4.53 -22.53 8.01
C GLY A 46 5.31 -21.30 8.49
N ALA A 47 5.15 -20.95 9.76
CA ALA A 47 5.76 -19.77 10.37
C ALA A 47 7.30 -19.75 10.34
N GLU A 48 7.95 -20.92 10.30
CA GLU A 48 9.41 -21.04 10.25
C GLU A 48 10.01 -20.66 8.90
N ARG A 49 9.23 -20.76 7.82
CA ARG A 49 9.69 -20.55 6.44
C ARG A 49 8.94 -19.45 5.69
N ALA A 50 7.96 -18.82 6.34
CA ALA A 50 7.24 -17.67 5.79
C ALA A 50 7.23 -16.54 6.82
N ARG A 51 8.08 -15.53 6.59
CA ARG A 51 8.13 -14.31 7.40
C ARG A 51 7.44 -13.18 6.66
N ALA A 52 6.49 -12.49 7.28
CA ALA A 52 5.87 -11.28 6.76
C ALA A 52 6.58 -10.05 7.34
N VAL A 53 6.98 -9.11 6.48
CA VAL A 53 7.67 -7.90 6.92
C VAL A 53 6.97 -6.65 6.38
N THR A 54 6.65 -5.74 7.28
CA THR A 54 6.10 -4.42 6.93
C THR A 54 7.20 -3.37 7.03
N ALA A 55 7.45 -2.62 5.96
CA ALA A 55 8.33 -1.46 6.01
C ALA A 55 7.65 -0.33 6.80
N VAL A 56 8.31 0.09 7.88
CA VAL A 56 7.88 1.16 8.75
C VAL A 56 8.64 2.42 8.36
N SER A 57 7.92 3.39 7.81
CA SER A 57 8.48 4.68 7.44
C SER A 57 7.48 5.79 7.67
N PRO A 58 7.91 7.06 7.66
CA PRO A 58 6.99 8.20 7.74
C PRO A 58 5.97 8.27 6.59
N SER A 59 6.15 7.48 5.52
CA SER A 59 5.21 7.40 4.41
C SER A 59 4.13 6.32 4.58
N LEU A 60 4.28 5.43 5.56
CA LEU A 60 3.25 4.47 5.95
C LEU A 60 2.32 5.10 7.01
N PRO A 61 1.00 5.23 6.74
CA PRO A 61 0.07 5.69 7.76
C PRO A 61 0.09 4.81 9.01
N ALA A 62 0.02 5.41 10.20
CA ALA A 62 0.05 4.68 11.47
C ALA A 62 -1.09 3.64 11.59
N ASP A 63 -2.28 3.97 11.11
CA ASP A 63 -3.43 3.06 11.11
C ASP A 63 -3.18 1.82 10.22
N GLU A 64 -2.45 1.98 9.11
CA GLU A 64 -2.09 0.86 8.23
C GLU A 64 -1.04 -0.06 8.89
N LEU A 65 -0.08 0.51 9.64
CA LEU A 65 0.86 -0.28 10.43
C LEU A 65 0.15 -1.08 11.52
N ALA A 66 -0.76 -0.42 12.25
CA ALA A 66 -1.58 -1.08 13.27
C ALA A 66 -2.45 -2.20 12.66
N ASP A 67 -3.03 -1.96 11.48
CA ASP A 67 -3.81 -2.95 10.75
C ASP A 67 -2.97 -4.15 10.32
N CYS A 68 -1.75 -3.93 9.80
CA CYS A 68 -0.80 -5.00 9.47
C CYS A 68 -0.49 -5.87 10.69
N ARG A 69 -0.18 -5.25 11.83
CA ARG A 69 0.09 -5.96 13.08
C ARG A 69 -1.13 -6.79 13.52
N ALA A 70 -2.32 -6.20 13.51
CA ALA A 70 -3.55 -6.90 13.89
C ALA A 70 -3.86 -8.09 12.97
N LEU A 71 -3.65 -7.94 11.66
CA LEU A 71 -3.78 -9.05 10.69
C LEU A 71 -2.78 -10.16 11.02
N ALA A 72 -1.52 -9.82 11.21
CA ALA A 72 -0.47 -10.78 11.54
C ALA A 72 -0.76 -11.56 12.83
N GLU A 73 -1.17 -10.87 13.90
CA GLU A 73 -1.56 -11.49 15.16
C GLU A 73 -2.78 -12.41 14.97
N SER A 74 -3.80 -11.97 14.23
CA SER A 74 -5.03 -12.76 13.99
C SER A 74 -4.80 -14.03 13.16
N TRP A 75 -3.77 -14.02 12.30
CA TRP A 75 -3.46 -15.13 11.40
C TRP A 75 -2.27 -15.98 11.87
N GLY A 76 -1.65 -15.63 13.00
CA GLY A 76 -0.47 -16.32 13.51
C GLY A 76 0.77 -16.18 12.61
N LEU A 77 0.88 -15.08 11.85
CA LEU A 77 2.02 -14.85 10.98
C LEU A 77 3.29 -14.60 11.80
N ALA A 78 4.43 -15.14 11.34
CA ALA A 78 5.74 -14.66 11.78
C ALA A 78 5.97 -13.26 11.18
N TRP A 79 5.64 -12.22 11.94
CA TRP A 79 5.62 -10.84 11.47
C TRP A 79 6.62 -9.94 12.17
N GLU A 80 7.18 -8.98 11.43
CA GLU A 80 8.02 -7.92 11.95
C GLU A 80 7.79 -6.60 11.19
N GLY A 81 7.83 -5.48 11.91
CA GLY A 81 7.96 -4.15 11.31
C GLY A 81 9.44 -3.74 11.27
N LEU A 82 9.97 -3.41 10.09
CA LEU A 82 11.35 -2.94 9.91
C LEU A 82 11.38 -1.49 9.45
N ALA A 83 12.18 -0.66 10.11
CA ALA A 83 12.33 0.73 9.73
C ALA A 83 13.05 0.87 8.38
N THR A 84 12.49 1.66 7.46
CA THR A 84 13.16 2.05 6.21
C THR A 84 13.55 3.53 6.25
N ALA A 85 14.59 3.86 5.49
CA ALA A 85 15.22 5.19 5.50
C ALA A 85 15.07 5.90 4.15
N GLU A 86 13.93 5.74 3.45
CA GLU A 86 13.78 6.33 2.11
C GLU A 86 13.84 7.87 2.10
N LEU A 87 13.55 8.53 3.22
CA LEU A 87 13.69 9.99 3.33
C LEU A 87 15.15 10.47 3.39
N ASP A 88 16.11 9.57 3.61
CA ASP A 88 17.54 9.88 3.55
C ASP A 88 18.06 9.86 2.09
N ASP A 89 17.29 9.30 1.15
CA ASP A 89 17.61 9.30 -0.27
C ASP A 89 17.09 10.57 -0.96
N PRO A 90 17.97 11.47 -1.46
CA PRO A 90 17.54 12.69 -2.13
C PRO A 90 16.69 12.42 -3.39
N ARG A 91 16.82 11.24 -4.02
CA ARG A 91 16.04 10.84 -5.19
C ARG A 91 14.58 10.51 -4.83
N TYR A 92 14.36 9.93 -3.65
CA TYR A 92 13.02 9.75 -3.11
C TYR A 92 12.41 11.10 -2.70
N VAL A 93 13.18 11.92 -1.97
CA VAL A 93 12.75 13.25 -1.51
C VAL A 93 12.37 14.15 -2.68
N ALA A 94 13.07 14.08 -3.82
CA ALA A 94 12.76 14.86 -5.03
C ALA A 94 11.36 14.60 -5.59
N ASN A 95 10.72 13.47 -5.24
CA ASN A 95 9.36 13.13 -5.64
C ASN A 95 9.18 13.07 -7.17
N GLY A 96 10.14 12.49 -7.89
CA GLY A 96 10.04 12.26 -9.32
C GLY A 96 9.01 11.17 -9.69
N ALA A 97 8.82 10.94 -10.99
CA ALA A 97 7.98 9.84 -11.49
C ALA A 97 8.48 8.46 -11.03
N ASP A 98 9.78 8.37 -10.75
CA ASP A 98 10.54 7.24 -10.24
C ASP A 98 10.56 7.16 -8.70
N ARG A 99 9.85 8.03 -7.95
CA ARG A 99 9.80 7.96 -6.46
C ARG A 99 9.50 6.55 -5.95
N CYS A 100 8.58 5.83 -6.60
CA CYS A 100 8.23 4.47 -6.21
C CYS A 100 9.36 3.45 -6.46
N PHE A 101 10.30 3.72 -7.37
CA PHE A 101 11.55 2.95 -7.53
C PHE A 101 12.37 3.07 -6.24
N TRP A 102 12.72 4.30 -5.84
CA TRP A 102 13.56 4.58 -4.67
C TRP A 102 12.92 4.11 -3.37
N CYS A 103 11.60 4.28 -3.24
CA CYS A 103 10.82 3.72 -2.14
C CYS A 103 10.97 2.20 -2.05
N LYS A 104 10.96 1.51 -3.20
CA LYS A 104 11.09 0.07 -3.24
C LYS A 104 12.52 -0.38 -2.97
N THR A 105 13.52 0.34 -3.47
CA THR A 105 14.93 0.10 -3.15
C THR A 105 15.15 0.10 -1.64
N ALA A 106 14.66 1.11 -0.93
CA ALA A 106 14.77 1.19 0.53
C ALA A 106 14.08 0.02 1.26
N LEU A 107 12.95 -0.48 0.74
CA LEU A 107 12.33 -1.71 1.25
C LEU A 107 13.26 -2.92 1.06
N LEU A 108 13.84 -3.08 -0.13
CA LEU A 108 14.68 -4.24 -0.43
C LEU A 108 15.99 -4.21 0.36
N ASP A 109 16.53 -3.02 0.64
CA ASP A 109 17.71 -2.85 1.49
C ASP A 109 17.53 -3.44 2.90
N VAL A 110 16.30 -3.45 3.43
CA VAL A 110 16.01 -4.05 4.74
C VAL A 110 15.53 -5.49 4.65
N LEU A 111 14.91 -5.90 3.53
CA LEU A 111 14.41 -7.27 3.36
C LEU A 111 15.50 -8.27 2.96
N GLU A 112 16.46 -7.85 2.13
CA GLU A 112 17.49 -8.76 1.63
C GLU A 112 18.38 -9.36 2.72
N PRO A 113 18.87 -8.61 3.73
CA PRO A 113 19.63 -9.20 4.83
C PRO A 113 18.81 -10.24 5.61
N VAL A 114 17.52 -9.98 5.80
CA VAL A 114 16.59 -10.90 6.48
C VAL A 114 16.39 -12.17 5.66
N ALA A 115 16.20 -12.01 4.35
CA ALA A 115 16.02 -13.12 3.43
C ALA A 115 17.29 -13.97 3.33
N ALA A 116 18.46 -13.34 3.19
CA ALA A 116 19.75 -14.01 3.13
C ALA A 116 20.05 -14.81 4.40
N ALA A 117 19.81 -14.24 5.58
CA ALA A 117 20.00 -14.93 6.86
C ALA A 117 19.10 -16.17 7.04
N ALA A 118 17.92 -16.17 6.40
CA ALA A 118 16.95 -17.27 6.45
C ALA A 118 17.05 -18.24 5.25
N GLY A 119 17.97 -18.01 4.30
CA GLY A 119 17.99 -18.75 3.03
C GLY A 119 16.67 -18.64 2.27
N ALA A 120 16.01 -17.48 2.36
CA ALA A 120 14.67 -17.23 1.85
C ALA A 120 14.69 -16.33 0.60
N THR A 121 13.60 -16.36 -0.17
CA THR A 121 13.38 -15.46 -1.31
C THR A 121 12.45 -14.31 -0.93
N VAL A 122 12.77 -13.07 -1.32
CA VAL A 122 11.86 -11.94 -1.14
C VAL A 122 10.71 -12.04 -2.14
N VAL A 123 9.46 -11.96 -1.66
CA VAL A 123 8.25 -12.05 -2.49
C VAL A 123 7.34 -10.84 -2.30
N LEU A 124 6.74 -10.38 -3.40
CA LEU A 124 5.82 -9.24 -3.41
C LEU A 124 4.46 -9.62 -4.01
N GLY A 125 3.40 -9.02 -3.48
CA GLY A 125 2.03 -9.17 -3.98
C GLY A 125 1.79 -8.35 -5.26
N VAL A 126 2.35 -8.80 -6.38
CA VAL A 126 2.10 -8.29 -7.73
C VAL A 126 1.24 -9.30 -8.48
N ASN A 127 0.18 -8.85 -9.14
CA ASN A 127 -0.78 -9.69 -9.86
C ASN A 127 -0.75 -9.38 -11.38
N VAL A 128 -1.50 -10.15 -12.19
CA VAL A 128 -1.52 -10.04 -13.66
C VAL A 128 -1.91 -8.64 -14.14
N ASP A 129 -2.88 -8.00 -13.49
CA ASP A 129 -3.38 -6.67 -13.88
C ASP A 129 -2.32 -5.57 -13.70
N ASP A 130 -1.27 -5.81 -12.92
CA ASP A 130 -0.20 -4.83 -12.73
C ASP A 130 0.79 -4.73 -13.92
N LEU A 131 0.81 -5.71 -14.83
CA LEU A 131 1.75 -5.77 -15.96
C LEU A 131 1.62 -4.59 -16.95
N GLY A 132 0.44 -3.97 -17.03
CA GLY A 132 0.15 -2.86 -17.95
C GLY A 132 0.46 -1.46 -17.40
N ASP A 133 0.88 -1.36 -16.14
CA ASP A 133 1.06 -0.08 -15.46
C ASP A 133 2.52 0.39 -15.45
N HIS A 134 2.73 1.71 -15.45
CA HIS A 134 4.04 2.27 -15.12
C HIS A 134 4.33 2.02 -13.63
N ARG A 135 5.08 0.95 -13.34
CA ARG A 135 5.37 0.47 -11.98
C ARG A 135 6.88 0.46 -11.70
N PRO A 136 7.53 1.62 -11.57
CA PRO A 136 8.97 1.70 -11.32
C PRO A 136 9.41 0.98 -10.04
N GLY A 137 8.53 0.85 -9.04
CA GLY A 137 8.79 0.00 -7.88
C GLY A 137 8.93 -1.49 -8.22
N GLN A 138 8.11 -2.03 -9.12
CA GLN A 138 8.22 -3.46 -9.47
C GLN A 138 9.52 -3.75 -10.23
N GLN A 139 9.97 -2.80 -11.06
CA GLN A 139 11.27 -2.86 -11.71
C GLN A 139 12.41 -2.99 -10.68
N ALA A 140 12.45 -2.11 -9.67
CA ALA A 140 13.47 -2.17 -8.61
C ALA A 140 13.48 -3.53 -7.87
N ALA A 141 12.31 -4.13 -7.67
CA ALA A 141 12.18 -5.45 -7.05
C ALA A 141 12.68 -6.58 -7.94
N ALA A 142 12.32 -6.57 -9.24
CA ALA A 142 12.76 -7.57 -10.19
C ALA A 142 14.28 -7.53 -10.41
N GLU A 143 14.87 -6.32 -10.51
CA GLU A 143 16.33 -6.13 -10.66
C GLU A 143 17.14 -6.71 -9.49
N ARG A 144 16.50 -6.83 -8.32
CA ARG A 144 17.10 -7.38 -7.10
C ARG A 144 16.68 -8.82 -6.81
N GLY A 145 16.08 -9.50 -7.80
CA GLY A 145 15.75 -10.92 -7.71
C GLY A 145 14.53 -11.25 -6.84
N ALA A 146 13.70 -10.26 -6.50
CA ALA A 146 12.43 -10.54 -5.84
C ALA A 146 11.46 -11.25 -6.79
N ARG A 147 10.62 -12.13 -6.23
CA ARG A 147 9.64 -12.95 -6.97
C ARG A 147 8.21 -12.44 -6.77
N PHE A 148 7.31 -12.83 -7.67
CA PHE A 148 5.93 -12.34 -7.72
C PHE A 148 4.93 -13.50 -7.78
N PRO A 149 4.72 -14.26 -6.69
CA PRO A 149 4.00 -15.53 -6.76
C PRO A 149 2.56 -15.44 -7.25
N LEU A 150 1.84 -14.33 -6.97
CA LEU A 150 0.48 -14.14 -7.47
C LEU A 150 0.47 -14.01 -9.00
N LEU A 151 1.40 -13.24 -9.55
CA LEU A 151 1.61 -13.10 -11.00
C LEU A 151 2.05 -14.43 -11.64
N GLU A 152 2.99 -15.14 -11.01
CA GLU A 152 3.50 -16.44 -11.49
C GLU A 152 2.41 -17.52 -11.50
N ALA A 153 1.46 -17.45 -10.56
CA ALA A 153 0.27 -18.29 -10.54
C ALA A 153 -0.86 -17.81 -11.46
N GLY A 154 -0.66 -16.72 -12.21
CA GLY A 154 -1.63 -16.18 -13.16
C GLY A 154 -2.85 -15.50 -12.51
N LEU A 155 -2.73 -15.07 -11.24
CA LEU A 155 -3.84 -14.45 -10.53
C LEU A 155 -4.06 -13.00 -10.99
N THR A 156 -5.30 -12.69 -11.34
CA THR A 156 -5.79 -11.33 -11.50
C THR A 156 -6.16 -10.71 -10.16
N LYS A 157 -6.37 -9.40 -10.13
CA LYS A 157 -6.92 -8.68 -8.97
C LYS A 157 -8.31 -9.17 -8.56
N ALA A 158 -9.12 -9.63 -9.53
CA ALA A 158 -10.42 -10.22 -9.25
C ALA A 158 -10.26 -11.55 -8.52
N ASP A 159 -9.36 -12.42 -9.02
CA ASP A 159 -9.03 -13.69 -8.37
C ASP A 159 -8.53 -13.47 -6.95
N VAL A 160 -7.62 -12.52 -6.73
CA VAL A 160 -7.12 -12.19 -5.38
C VAL A 160 -8.26 -11.88 -4.42
N ARG A 161 -9.24 -11.08 -4.84
CA ARG A 161 -10.40 -10.72 -4.00
C ARG A 161 -11.32 -11.91 -3.76
N GLU A 162 -11.61 -12.70 -4.78
CA GLU A 162 -12.48 -13.88 -4.67
C GLU A 162 -11.87 -14.94 -3.75
N LEU A 163 -10.60 -15.28 -3.97
CA LEU A 163 -9.86 -16.22 -3.11
C LEU A 163 -9.77 -15.71 -1.67
N SER A 164 -9.49 -14.41 -1.49
CA SER A 164 -9.47 -13.80 -0.17
C SER A 164 -10.84 -13.88 0.53
N GLN A 165 -11.95 -13.71 -0.20
CA GLN A 165 -13.31 -13.89 0.35
C GLN A 165 -13.56 -15.35 0.75
N GLY A 166 -13.20 -16.31 -0.11
CA GLY A 166 -13.34 -17.74 0.16
C GLY A 166 -12.54 -18.19 1.39
N LEU A 167 -11.40 -17.56 1.64
CA LEU A 167 -10.56 -17.78 2.82
C LEU A 167 -10.98 -16.95 4.06
N GLY A 168 -12.05 -16.14 3.95
CA GLY A 168 -12.54 -15.30 5.05
C GLY A 168 -11.62 -14.12 5.40
N LEU A 169 -10.74 -13.70 4.50
CA LEU A 169 -9.81 -12.59 4.73
C LEU A 169 -10.54 -11.25 4.59
N ARG A 170 -10.62 -10.50 5.70
CA ARG A 170 -11.26 -9.17 5.72
C ARG A 170 -10.64 -8.15 4.76
N THR A 171 -9.41 -8.39 4.30
CA THR A 171 -8.71 -7.54 3.33
C THR A 171 -9.30 -7.64 1.92
N ALA A 172 -10.17 -8.62 1.62
CA ALA A 172 -10.76 -8.80 0.30
C ALA A 172 -11.61 -7.61 -0.18
N THR A 173 -12.22 -6.88 0.76
CA THR A 173 -13.01 -5.68 0.49
C THR A 173 -12.23 -4.39 0.77
N LYS A 174 -11.01 -4.48 1.34
CA LYS A 174 -10.20 -3.31 1.66
C LYS A 174 -9.90 -2.49 0.39
N PRO A 175 -10.14 -1.18 0.40
CA PRO A 175 -9.71 -0.29 -0.68
C PRO A 175 -8.19 -0.33 -0.84
N ALA A 176 -7.69 0.00 -2.04
CA ALA A 176 -6.25 0.11 -2.25
C ALA A 176 -5.70 1.30 -1.45
N ALA A 177 -4.93 1.01 -0.40
CA ALA A 177 -4.21 2.02 0.36
C ALA A 177 -2.95 2.44 -0.41
N ALA A 178 -2.76 3.75 -0.56
CA ALA A 178 -1.54 4.33 -1.10
C ALA A 178 -0.74 4.97 0.04
N CYS A 179 0.58 5.06 -0.10
CA CYS A 179 1.44 5.74 0.87
C CYS A 179 1.10 7.24 0.98
N LEU A 180 1.49 7.88 2.08
CA LEU A 180 1.26 9.31 2.32
C LEU A 180 1.96 10.18 1.25
N ALA A 181 3.13 9.77 0.76
CA ALA A 181 3.82 10.46 -0.33
C ALA A 181 2.97 10.57 -1.62
N SER A 182 1.99 9.68 -1.83
CA SER A 182 1.06 9.79 -2.96
C SER A 182 0.14 11.01 -2.86
N ARG A 183 0.11 11.74 -1.74
CA ARG A 183 -0.66 12.98 -1.58
C ARG A 183 0.13 14.20 -2.02
N VAL A 184 1.43 14.05 -2.26
CA VAL A 184 2.35 15.12 -2.63
C VAL A 184 2.53 15.11 -4.16
N PRO A 185 2.21 16.21 -4.86
CA PRO A 185 2.41 16.33 -6.31
C PRO A 185 3.85 16.04 -6.73
N TYR A 186 4.02 15.37 -7.87
CA TYR A 186 5.35 15.11 -8.43
C TYR A 186 6.18 16.40 -8.55
N GLY A 187 7.47 16.31 -8.25
CA GLY A 187 8.41 17.43 -8.19
C GLY A 187 8.31 18.30 -6.94
N THR A 188 7.31 18.08 -6.06
CA THR A 188 7.28 18.71 -4.74
C THR A 188 7.97 17.81 -3.73
N ALA A 189 8.95 18.35 -3.00
CA ALA A 189 9.78 17.56 -2.09
C ALA A 189 8.95 16.81 -1.03
N VAL A 190 9.18 15.50 -0.90
CA VAL A 190 8.61 14.70 0.20
C VAL A 190 9.46 14.90 1.44
N THR A 191 8.90 15.54 2.46
CA THR A 191 9.59 15.76 3.74
C THR A 191 8.78 15.18 4.90
N LEU A 192 9.45 14.91 6.02
CA LEU A 192 8.78 14.46 7.24
C LEU A 192 7.67 15.42 7.70
N GLY A 193 7.89 16.73 7.56
CA GLY A 193 6.89 17.75 7.89
C GLY A 193 5.63 17.62 7.04
N VAL A 194 5.80 17.57 5.71
CA VAL A 194 4.68 17.42 4.76
C VAL A 194 3.90 16.13 5.02
N LEU A 195 4.59 15.00 5.25
CA LEU A 195 3.94 13.72 5.52
C LEU A 195 3.12 13.76 6.81
N ARG A 196 3.65 14.38 7.87
CA ARG A 196 2.95 14.58 9.15
C ARG A 196 1.72 15.47 9.01
N GLU A 197 1.82 16.57 8.27
CA GLU A 197 0.67 17.46 8.01
C GLU A 197 -0.44 16.73 7.25
N VAL A 198 -0.08 15.97 6.21
CA VAL A 198 -1.03 15.13 5.46
C VAL A 198 -1.68 14.10 6.37
N GLU A 199 -0.89 13.34 7.13
CA GLU A 199 -1.42 12.29 8.01
C GLU A 199 -2.35 12.87 9.09
N ALA A 200 -1.93 13.97 9.74
CA ALA A 200 -2.73 14.63 10.75
C ALA A 200 -4.06 15.15 10.18
N ALA A 201 -4.05 15.73 8.98
CA ALA A 201 -5.25 16.20 8.31
C ALA A 201 -6.18 15.03 7.92
N GLU A 202 -5.64 13.95 7.35
CA GLU A 202 -6.46 12.77 7.01
C GLU A 202 -7.07 12.12 8.27
N ALA A 203 -6.28 11.96 9.34
CA ALA A 203 -6.75 11.41 10.61
C ALA A 203 -7.83 12.29 11.25
N ALA A 204 -7.71 13.61 11.18
CA ALA A 204 -8.71 14.53 11.70
C ALA A 204 -10.04 14.42 10.93
N LEU A 205 -9.98 14.32 9.61
CA LEU A 205 -11.18 14.15 8.78
C LEU A 205 -11.82 12.76 8.95
N ARG A 206 -11.03 11.71 9.18
CA ARG A 206 -11.56 10.38 9.53
C ARG A 206 -12.33 10.40 10.85
N ARG A 207 -11.85 11.14 11.86
CA ARG A 207 -12.60 11.34 13.12
C ARG A 207 -13.94 12.06 12.92
N LEU A 208 -14.10 12.80 11.83
CA LEU A 208 -15.37 13.39 11.44
C LEU A 208 -16.28 12.41 10.67
N GLY A 209 -15.84 11.19 10.37
CA GLY A 209 -16.62 10.17 9.65
C GLY A 209 -16.42 10.15 8.13
N PHE A 210 -15.32 10.75 7.64
CA PHE A 210 -14.89 10.60 6.24
C PHE A 210 -13.83 9.48 6.16
N ASP A 211 -14.24 8.25 5.90
CA ASP A 211 -13.31 7.10 5.91
C ASP A 211 -12.49 6.99 4.61
N GLU A 212 -13.15 7.16 3.47
CA GLU A 212 -12.52 7.23 2.16
C GLU A 212 -12.23 8.69 1.81
N LEU A 213 -10.97 9.11 1.94
CA LEU A 213 -10.52 10.43 1.57
C LEU A 213 -9.04 10.49 1.23
N ARG A 214 -8.64 11.58 0.57
CA ARG A 214 -7.23 12.02 0.48
C ARG A 214 -7.11 13.51 0.75
N VAL A 215 -6.06 13.90 1.47
CA VAL A 215 -5.65 15.31 1.60
C VAL A 215 -4.44 15.54 0.70
N ARG A 216 -4.63 16.18 -0.46
CA ARG A 216 -3.54 16.53 -1.37
C ARG A 216 -2.81 17.77 -0.90
N HIS A 217 -1.50 17.66 -0.79
CA HIS A 217 -0.64 18.75 -0.35
C HIS A 217 -0.32 19.69 -1.51
N HIS A 218 -0.67 20.97 -1.38
CA HIS A 218 -0.31 22.02 -2.33
C HIS A 218 0.24 23.23 -1.57
N ARG A 219 1.47 23.11 -1.05
CA ARG A 219 2.09 24.11 -0.17
C ARG A 219 1.18 24.36 1.06
N ASP A 220 0.64 25.57 1.18
CA ASP A 220 -0.24 25.97 2.27
C ASP A 220 -1.72 25.61 2.04
N VAL A 221 -2.04 24.94 0.93
CA VAL A 221 -3.38 24.46 0.58
C VAL A 221 -3.49 22.95 0.78
N ALA A 222 -4.47 22.52 1.57
CA ALA A 222 -4.98 21.16 1.56
C ALA A 222 -6.14 21.06 0.56
N ARG A 223 -5.99 20.22 -0.47
CA ARG A 223 -7.08 19.89 -1.39
C ARG A 223 -7.67 18.53 -1.02
N LEU A 224 -8.91 18.55 -0.57
CA LEU A 224 -9.65 17.38 -0.12
C LEU A 224 -10.24 16.64 -1.31
N GLU A 225 -10.02 15.33 -1.36
CA GLU A 225 -10.69 14.41 -2.27
C GLU A 225 -11.53 13.44 -1.43
N VAL A 226 -12.85 13.45 -1.61
CA VAL A 226 -13.80 12.49 -0.99
C VAL A 226 -14.68 11.87 -2.08
N PRO A 227 -15.34 10.72 -1.86
CA PRO A 227 -16.31 10.19 -2.79
C PRO A 227 -17.31 11.26 -3.23
N ALA A 228 -17.66 11.29 -4.52
CA ALA A 228 -18.52 12.35 -5.08
C ALA A 228 -19.84 12.51 -4.31
N ALA A 229 -20.41 11.38 -3.84
CA ALA A 229 -21.63 11.36 -3.02
C ALA A 229 -21.48 12.06 -1.66
N ARG A 230 -20.26 12.26 -1.14
CA ARG A 230 -19.96 12.91 0.14
C ARG A 230 -19.61 14.39 0.00
N LEU A 231 -19.48 14.93 -1.22
CA LEU A 231 -19.07 16.34 -1.43
C LEU A 231 -20.01 17.33 -0.73
N ALA A 232 -21.32 17.12 -0.84
CA ALA A 232 -22.33 17.99 -0.21
C ALA A 232 -22.20 17.99 1.33
N GLU A 233 -21.86 16.85 1.92
CA GLU A 233 -21.66 16.73 3.37
C GLU A 233 -20.44 17.51 3.84
N VAL A 234 -19.34 17.50 3.09
CA VAL A 234 -18.14 18.31 3.38
C VAL A 234 -18.50 19.80 3.42
N VAL A 235 -19.31 20.27 2.47
CA VAL A 235 -19.75 21.68 2.41
C VAL A 235 -20.71 22.02 3.55
N ALA A 236 -21.63 21.12 3.88
CA ALA A 236 -22.54 21.29 5.01
C ALA A 236 -21.77 21.41 6.34
N ARG A 237 -20.71 20.60 6.51
CA ARG A 237 -19.86 20.54 7.70
C ARG A 237 -18.56 21.36 7.58
N ARG A 238 -18.54 22.36 6.69
CA ARG A 238 -17.33 23.13 6.33
C ARG A 238 -16.58 23.72 7.52
N HIS A 239 -17.27 24.12 8.59
CA HIS A 239 -16.63 24.70 9.76
C HIS A 239 -15.78 23.67 10.51
N GLU A 240 -16.32 22.48 10.78
CA GLU A 240 -15.58 21.37 11.40
C GLU A 240 -14.40 20.93 10.54
N VAL A 241 -14.62 20.84 9.22
CA VAL A 241 -13.60 20.44 8.24
C VAL A 241 -12.46 21.46 8.19
N VAL A 242 -12.77 22.76 8.13
CA VAL A 242 -11.75 23.82 8.09
C VAL A 242 -10.93 23.85 9.37
N GLU A 243 -11.57 23.74 10.53
CA GLU A 243 -10.86 23.70 11.83
C GLU A 243 -9.95 22.48 11.93
N ALA A 244 -10.44 21.29 11.55
CA ALA A 244 -9.66 20.05 11.56
C ALA A 244 -8.40 20.14 10.69
N VAL A 245 -8.54 20.68 9.47
CA VAL A 245 -7.44 20.77 8.50
C VAL A 245 -6.46 21.89 8.86
N ARG A 246 -6.93 23.01 9.43
CA ARG A 246 -6.07 24.09 9.93
C ARG A 246 -5.26 23.67 11.14
N ALA A 247 -5.86 22.92 12.06
CA ALA A 247 -5.16 22.35 13.20
C ALA A 247 -4.03 21.39 12.79
N ALA A 248 -4.12 20.80 11.59
CA ALA A 248 -3.07 19.94 11.02
C ALA A 248 -1.93 20.71 10.32
N GLY A 249 -2.00 22.04 10.21
CA GLY A 249 -0.92 22.89 9.68
C GLY A 249 -1.25 23.64 8.38
N TYR A 250 -2.38 23.37 7.72
CA TYR A 250 -2.74 24.02 6.46
C TYR A 250 -3.38 25.40 6.66
N ARG A 251 -3.04 26.37 5.81
CA ARG A 251 -3.64 27.71 5.85
C ARG A 251 -5.00 27.74 5.15
N TYR A 252 -5.07 27.06 4.01
CA TYR A 252 -6.23 27.03 3.14
C TYR A 252 -6.75 25.61 2.95
N VAL A 253 -8.07 25.49 2.86
CA VAL A 253 -8.77 24.23 2.63
C VAL A 253 -9.59 24.38 1.36
N SER A 254 -9.44 23.43 0.45
CA SER A 254 -10.17 23.38 -0.82
C SER A 254 -10.76 21.99 -1.00
N LEU A 255 -11.83 21.89 -1.79
CA LEU A 255 -12.49 20.64 -2.12
C LEU A 255 -12.33 20.38 -3.61
N ASP A 256 -11.85 19.20 -3.98
CA ASP A 256 -11.78 18.77 -5.37
C ASP A 256 -13.19 18.44 -5.86
N LEU A 257 -13.69 19.20 -6.83
CA LEU A 257 -15.05 19.04 -7.37
C LEU A 257 -15.22 17.76 -8.18
N GLU A 258 -14.14 17.16 -8.70
CA GLU A 258 -14.19 15.85 -9.33
C GLU A 258 -14.22 14.71 -8.28
N GLY A 259 -14.08 15.02 -6.99
CA GLY A 259 -14.08 14.06 -5.88
C GLY A 259 -12.83 13.16 -5.81
N PHE A 260 -12.97 12.00 -5.18
CA PHE A 260 -11.91 11.00 -5.07
C PHE A 260 -11.79 10.13 -6.32
N ARG A 261 -10.57 10.01 -6.85
CA ARG A 261 -10.24 9.14 -7.99
C ARG A 261 -8.90 8.44 -7.75
N SER A 262 -8.83 7.15 -8.08
CA SER A 262 -7.56 6.44 -8.07
C SER A 262 -6.60 7.04 -9.11
N GLY A 263 -5.33 7.20 -8.75
CA GLY A 263 -4.31 7.72 -9.66
C GLY A 263 -4.47 9.19 -10.10
N SER A 264 -5.20 10.04 -9.37
CA SER A 264 -5.46 11.44 -9.81
C SER A 264 -4.19 12.25 -10.12
N LEU A 265 -3.08 12.02 -9.40
CA LEU A 265 -1.79 12.67 -9.67
C LEU A 265 -1.05 12.12 -10.90
N ASN A 266 -1.36 10.90 -11.35
CA ASN A 266 -0.72 10.32 -12.53
C ASN A 266 -1.13 11.03 -13.82
N ARG A 267 -2.21 11.84 -13.80
CA ARG A 267 -2.55 12.74 -14.91
C ARG A 267 -1.42 13.72 -15.21
N ALA A 268 -0.61 14.13 -14.22
CA ALA A 268 0.52 15.02 -14.48
C ALA A 268 1.67 14.34 -15.25
N LEU A 269 1.73 13.00 -15.24
CA LEU A 269 2.73 12.21 -15.98
C LEU A 269 2.30 11.92 -17.42
N ARG A 270 0.98 11.89 -17.66
CA ARG A 270 0.40 11.77 -18.99
C ARG A 270 0.26 13.21 -19.49
N GLY A 271 1.13 13.66 -20.39
CA GLY A 271 1.03 15.01 -20.97
C GLY A 271 -0.41 15.34 -21.42
N PRO A 272 -0.77 16.63 -21.57
CA PRO A 272 -2.15 17.04 -21.78
C PRO A 272 -2.80 16.18 -22.85
N SER A 273 -3.86 15.45 -22.48
CA SER A 273 -4.65 14.70 -23.44
C SER A 273 -5.17 15.70 -24.45
N ALA A 274 -4.74 15.56 -25.71
CA ALA A 274 -5.31 16.34 -26.80
C ALA A 274 -6.82 16.08 -26.79
N THR A 275 -7.57 17.14 -26.51
CA THR A 275 -9.03 17.21 -26.66
C THR A 275 -9.44 16.94 -28.10
#